data_AF-A0A7C1C4U6-F1
#
_entry.id   AF-A0A7C1C4U6-F1
#
_cell.length_a   1.000
_cell.length_b   1.000
_cell.length_c   1.000
_cell.angle_alpha   90.00
_cell.angle_beta   90.00
_cell.angle_gamma   90.00
#
_symmetry.space_group_name_H-M   'P 1'
#
loop_
_entity.id
_entity.type
_entity.pdbx_description
1 polymer ?
#
loop_
_entity_poly.entity_id
_entity_poly.type
_entity_poly.pdbx_seq_one_letter_code
_entity_poly.pdbx_strand_id
1 'polypeptide(L)'
;LKGKIEIDGLEADEYRDRLLSGWHYILVDEYQDIDQAQYELVSALSGRTLDEQDNRLTIMAVGDDDQNIYSFRGTGVEFIRRFQDDYQAEVRFLVENYRSSAHIIAAANMMIRQEKIRMKAHHPIRINRQRRNDPAGGRWTELDPFGRGRVQCVEVPGQDGQAVSLMASLRRLQEQDSDFHWQDCAVLAREWAALSPVRALCEEEHVPVEMIMDSGILPPLHRIREFSVFLERLRRIGDELVSGPRLAALLEEVRGRKGNRWWHYLERLLNDWRRETDDGEVPVTLVTDFLYETLYEQRQNRLTDNALFLGTVHAAKGLEFKHVFILDGGWNRAVAQDKTDEERRLLYVGMTRAMQTLTLYQFPVAGNPFPAGLNGDFLLRLSAGETAESPCPALGSYTVLGLQDVNLGFAGRRPSHDPIHARLAALQPGDPLEFREQGDRLLLLSGHLPVAALSQKAAAEWRGRLDTVETIRVLAMVSRTREDGAPEFRKLYRTERWEVPVVEILTTGSP
;
A
#
# COMPACT_ATOMS: atom_id res chain seq x y z
N LEU A 1 17.18 14.35 24.44
CA LEU A 1 17.03 15.61 23.68
C LEU A 1 16.14 16.66 24.36
N LYS A 2 15.09 16.30 25.13
CA LYS A 2 14.31 17.25 25.96
C LYS A 2 14.63 17.21 27.47
N GLY A 3 15.75 16.62 27.87
CA GLY A 3 16.15 16.50 29.28
C GLY A 3 15.26 15.64 30.19
N LYS A 4 14.32 14.86 29.65
CA LYS A 4 13.38 14.02 30.46
C LYS A 4 14.00 12.73 31.02
N ILE A 5 15.14 12.31 30.48
CA ILE A 5 15.92 11.17 30.95
C ILE A 5 17.33 11.72 31.15
N GLU A 6 17.78 11.75 32.39
CA GLU A 6 19.18 12.00 32.73
C GLU A 6 19.99 10.75 32.35
N ILE A 7 21.01 10.95 31.53
CA ILE A 7 21.99 9.90 31.22
C ILE A 7 23.18 10.21 32.11
N ASP A 8 23.57 9.25 32.96
CA ASP A 8 24.68 9.43 33.90
C ASP A 8 25.93 9.96 33.19
N GLY A 9 26.34 11.18 33.55
CA GLY A 9 27.58 11.82 33.10
C GLY A 9 27.48 12.70 31.85
N LEU A 10 26.28 12.99 31.31
CA LEU A 10 26.10 13.92 30.18
C LEU A 10 24.89 14.84 30.42
N GLU A 11 25.14 16.16 30.44
CA GLU A 11 24.08 17.17 30.39
C GLU A 11 23.31 17.04 29.05
N ALA A 12 21.99 17.30 29.08
CA ALA A 12 21.12 17.04 27.92
C ALA A 12 21.52 17.86 26.67
N ASP A 13 22.05 19.06 26.88
CA ASP A 13 22.50 19.97 25.82
C ASP A 13 23.84 19.50 25.24
N GLU A 14 24.76 19.00 26.08
CA GLU A 14 26.06 18.48 25.63
C GLU A 14 25.89 17.21 24.78
N TYR A 15 24.93 16.35 25.09
CA TYR A 15 24.60 15.19 24.27
C TYR A 15 24.00 15.57 22.90
N ARG A 16 23.13 16.59 22.87
CA ARG A 16 22.57 17.12 21.63
C ARG A 16 23.67 17.71 20.76
N ASP A 17 24.52 18.56 21.33
CA ASP A 17 25.58 19.24 20.58
C ASP A 17 26.62 18.23 20.07
N ARG A 18 26.91 17.18 20.84
CA ARG A 18 27.76 16.07 20.39
C ARG A 18 27.12 15.26 19.26
N LEU A 19 25.81 14.99 19.32
CA LEU A 19 25.08 14.29 18.25
C LEU A 19 24.97 15.12 16.97
N LEU A 20 24.75 16.42 17.11
CA LEU A 20 24.52 17.35 16.00
C LEU A 20 25.80 18.03 15.50
N SER A 21 26.95 17.76 16.14
CA SER A 21 28.25 18.29 15.74
C SER A 21 28.52 18.02 14.26
N GLY A 22 28.66 19.08 13.46
CA GLY A 22 28.92 19.03 12.03
C GLY A 22 27.67 19.07 11.13
N TRP A 23 26.47 19.04 11.72
CA TRP A 23 25.22 19.19 10.99
C TRP A 23 24.79 20.66 11.05
N HIS A 24 24.36 21.22 9.90
CA HIS A 24 23.92 22.62 9.81
C HIS A 24 22.49 22.78 9.29
N TYR A 25 21.99 21.75 8.58
CA TYR A 25 20.72 21.79 7.88
C TYR A 25 19.90 20.53 8.18
N ILE A 26 18.60 20.70 8.38
CA ILE A 26 17.62 19.62 8.47
C ILE A 26 16.62 19.79 7.34
N LEU A 27 16.47 18.76 6.52
CA LEU A 27 15.42 18.66 5.53
C LEU A 27 14.40 17.63 6.00
N VAL A 28 13.13 18.01 6.05
CA VAL A 28 12.03 17.10 6.37
C VAL A 28 11.06 17.09 5.18
N ASP A 29 10.98 15.95 4.52
CA ASP A 29 10.02 15.72 3.44
C ASP A 29 8.69 15.19 3.99
N GLU A 30 7.62 15.31 3.20
CA GLU A 30 6.24 14.91 3.56
C GLU A 30 5.80 15.40 4.96
N TYR A 31 6.12 16.66 5.30
CA TYR A 31 5.91 17.24 6.63
C TYR A 31 4.44 17.23 7.09
N GLN A 32 3.49 17.10 6.15
CA GLN A 32 2.07 16.97 6.49
C GLN A 32 1.72 15.63 7.14
N ASP A 33 2.57 14.60 7.03
CA ASP A 33 2.29 13.25 7.55
C ASP A 33 2.97 12.95 8.88
N ILE A 34 3.65 13.93 9.49
CA ILE A 34 4.34 13.73 10.75
C ILE A 34 3.36 13.60 11.92
N ASP A 35 3.68 12.70 12.86
CA ASP A 35 2.99 12.59 14.14
C ASP A 35 3.59 13.52 15.20
N GLN A 36 2.94 13.59 16.37
CA GLN A 36 3.39 14.41 17.49
C GLN A 36 4.82 14.05 17.95
N ALA A 37 5.19 12.76 17.97
CA ALA A 37 6.51 12.34 18.44
C ALA A 37 7.61 12.76 17.45
N GLN A 38 7.34 12.63 16.15
CA GLN A 38 8.22 13.08 15.08
C GLN A 38 8.36 14.61 15.07
N TYR A 39 7.26 15.35 15.22
CA TYR A 39 7.30 16.80 15.37
C TYR A 39 8.14 17.24 16.57
N GLU A 40 7.97 16.59 17.72
CA GLU A 40 8.77 16.87 18.91
C GLU A 40 10.26 16.57 18.73
N LEU A 41 10.59 15.50 17.99
CA LEU A 41 11.96 15.17 17.63
C LEU A 41 12.57 16.25 16.74
N VAL A 42 11.90 16.61 15.65
CA VAL A 42 12.35 17.67 14.73
C VAL A 42 12.53 19.01 15.45
N SER A 43 11.59 19.36 16.34
CA SER A 43 11.69 20.56 17.18
C SER A 43 12.89 20.53 18.12
N ALA A 44 13.27 19.37 18.64
CA ALA A 44 14.43 19.24 19.54
C ALA A 44 15.75 19.29 18.75
N LEU A 45 15.80 18.66 17.58
CA LEU A 45 16.98 18.66 16.70
C LEU A 45 17.27 20.08 16.19
N SER A 46 16.25 20.76 15.65
CA SER A 46 16.38 22.15 15.16
C SER A 46 16.77 23.16 16.23
N GLY A 47 16.64 22.82 17.52
CA GLY A 47 16.97 23.74 18.61
C GLY A 47 15.92 24.84 18.80
N ARG A 48 14.66 24.59 18.40
CA ARG A 48 13.58 25.59 18.45
C ARG A 48 13.39 26.22 19.82
N THR A 49 13.59 25.44 20.88
CA THR A 49 13.40 25.85 22.28
C THR A 49 14.65 26.42 22.93
N LEU A 50 15.77 26.56 22.20
CA LEU A 50 17.02 27.11 22.74
C LEU A 50 16.99 28.64 22.66
N ASP A 51 17.47 29.29 23.72
CA ASP A 51 17.55 30.76 23.82
C ASP A 51 18.66 31.35 22.94
N GLU A 52 19.71 30.57 22.67
CA GLU A 52 20.85 30.98 21.84
C GLU A 52 20.62 30.64 20.36
N GLN A 53 20.72 31.65 19.48
CA GLN A 53 20.51 31.48 18.04
C GLN A 53 21.62 30.68 17.35
N ASP A 54 22.86 30.76 17.85
CA ASP A 54 24.03 30.14 17.21
C ASP A 54 24.01 28.60 17.22
N ASN A 55 23.23 27.98 18.12
CA ASN A 55 23.08 26.53 18.22
C ASN A 55 21.80 25.97 17.53
N ARG A 56 21.11 26.82 16.75
CA ARG A 56 19.93 26.42 15.97
C ARG A 56 20.34 25.92 14.59
N LEU A 57 19.76 24.80 14.18
CA LEU A 57 19.94 24.28 12.83
C LEU A 57 18.96 24.94 11.87
N THR A 58 19.39 25.15 10.62
CA THR A 58 18.48 25.64 9.58
C THR A 58 17.55 24.51 9.16
N ILE A 59 16.24 24.74 9.21
CA ILE A 59 15.24 23.73 8.86
C ILE A 59 14.51 24.10 7.57
N MET A 60 14.36 23.13 6.68
CA MET A 60 13.49 23.20 5.50
C MET A 60 12.48 22.07 5.58
N ALA A 61 11.19 22.41 5.50
CA ALA A 61 10.11 21.44 5.43
C ALA A 61 9.46 21.48 4.05
N VAL A 62 9.23 20.31 3.46
CA VAL A 62 8.50 20.14 2.21
C VAL A 62 7.24 19.34 2.51
N GLY A 63 6.12 19.74 1.92
CA GLY A 63 4.87 19.02 2.08
C GLY A 63 3.67 19.67 1.41
N ASP A 64 2.57 18.94 1.39
CA ASP A 64 1.31 19.34 0.77
C ASP A 64 0.12 19.05 1.70
N ASP A 65 -0.48 20.09 2.28
CA ASP A 65 -1.61 19.93 3.19
C ASP A 65 -2.87 19.37 2.51
N ASP A 66 -2.96 19.48 1.18
CA ASP A 66 -4.01 18.88 0.37
C ASP A 66 -3.83 17.36 0.21
N GLN A 67 -2.71 16.78 0.62
CA GLN A 67 -2.44 15.34 0.55
C GLN A 67 -2.45 14.63 1.92
N ASN A 68 -2.79 15.33 3.00
CA ASN A 68 -2.93 14.72 4.32
C ASN A 68 -4.23 13.90 4.41
N ILE A 69 -4.11 12.57 4.48
CA ILE A 69 -5.24 11.61 4.55
C ILE A 69 -5.15 10.66 5.77
N TYR A 70 -4.26 10.96 6.72
CA TYR A 70 -4.01 10.13 7.91
C TYR A 70 -4.46 10.78 9.23
N SER A 71 -5.38 11.76 9.17
CA SER A 71 -5.91 12.50 10.33
C SER A 71 -6.29 11.61 11.53
N PHE A 72 -6.76 10.38 11.28
CA PHE A 72 -7.13 9.40 12.31
C PHE A 72 -5.96 8.76 13.08
N ARG A 73 -4.72 8.87 12.60
CA ARG A 73 -3.51 8.32 13.26
C ARG A 73 -2.83 9.31 14.22
N GLY A 74 -3.42 10.48 14.45
CA GLY A 74 -2.79 11.55 15.24
C GLY A 74 -1.69 12.29 14.49
N THR A 75 -1.58 12.10 13.17
CA THR A 75 -0.74 12.93 12.29
C THR A 75 -1.45 14.23 12.02
N GLY A 76 -0.77 15.33 12.33
CA GLY A 76 -1.39 16.63 12.40
C GLY A 76 -1.11 17.48 11.18
N VAL A 77 -2.09 17.67 10.30
CA VAL A 77 -2.00 18.72 9.25
C VAL A 77 -1.77 20.10 9.87
N GLU A 78 -2.09 20.28 11.16
CA GLU A 78 -1.76 21.46 11.92
C GLU A 78 -0.25 21.75 11.99
N PHE A 79 0.62 20.74 11.96
CA PHE A 79 2.07 20.98 12.08
C PHE A 79 2.62 21.70 10.85
N ILE A 80 2.27 21.24 9.65
CA ILE A 80 2.69 21.93 8.42
C ILE A 80 2.07 23.33 8.31
N ARG A 81 0.81 23.49 8.77
CA ARG A 81 0.12 24.78 8.77
C ARG A 81 0.72 25.79 9.74
N ARG A 82 1.20 25.32 10.89
CA ARG A 82 1.86 26.14 11.91
C ARG A 82 3.34 26.32 11.68
N PHE A 83 3.94 25.63 10.71
CA PHE A 83 5.38 25.67 10.47
C PHE A 83 5.91 27.10 10.29
N GLN A 84 5.16 27.94 9.54
CA GLN A 84 5.49 29.35 9.36
C GLN A 84 5.58 30.09 10.69
N ASP A 85 4.62 29.88 11.60
CA ASP A 85 4.59 30.55 12.90
C ASP A 85 5.62 29.96 13.88
N ASP A 86 5.74 28.63 13.90
CA ASP A 86 6.60 27.89 14.82
C ASP A 86 8.10 28.13 14.55
N TYR A 87 8.48 28.34 13.28
CA TYR A 87 9.88 28.54 12.86
C TYR A 87 10.17 29.91 12.26
N GLN A 88 9.17 30.80 12.16
CA GLN A 88 9.28 32.10 11.47
C GLN A 88 9.82 31.94 10.03
N ALA A 89 9.39 30.87 9.37
CA ALA A 89 9.93 30.44 8.09
C ALA A 89 9.30 31.17 6.90
N GLU A 90 10.07 31.32 5.81
CA GLU A 90 9.53 31.78 4.54
C GLU A 90 8.77 30.65 3.83
N VAL A 91 7.55 30.93 3.36
CA VAL A 91 6.73 29.97 2.60
C VAL A 91 6.90 30.20 1.10
N ARG A 92 7.25 29.15 0.36
CA ARG A 92 7.36 29.15 -1.11
C ARG A 92 6.42 28.10 -1.70
N PHE A 93 5.56 28.52 -2.63
CA PHE A 93 4.61 27.62 -3.29
C PHE A 93 5.14 27.09 -4.62
N LEU A 94 5.31 25.77 -4.71
CA LEU A 94 5.63 25.06 -5.95
C LEU A 94 4.33 24.61 -6.63
N VAL A 95 3.87 25.40 -7.61
CA VAL A 95 2.57 25.17 -8.29
C VAL A 95 2.68 24.58 -9.69
N GLU A 96 3.89 24.46 -10.22
CA GLU A 96 4.11 23.91 -11.56
C GLU A 96 4.13 22.38 -11.49
N ASN A 97 3.18 21.75 -12.18
CA ASN A 97 3.07 20.31 -12.28
C ASN A 97 3.74 19.83 -13.58
N TYR A 98 4.64 18.86 -13.41
CA TYR A 98 5.43 18.23 -14.47
C TYR A 98 4.91 16.82 -14.82
N ARG A 99 3.94 16.33 -14.05
CA ARG A 99 3.45 14.95 -14.07
C ARG A 99 2.20 14.82 -14.95
N SER A 100 1.08 15.35 -14.46
CA SER A 100 -0.26 15.14 -14.99
C SER A 100 -0.57 16.01 -16.21
N SER A 101 -1.53 15.56 -17.02
CA SER A 101 -2.12 16.33 -18.13
C SER A 101 -2.94 17.53 -17.64
N ALA A 102 -3.19 18.50 -18.52
CA ALA A 102 -3.92 19.71 -18.15
C ALA A 102 -5.38 19.41 -17.76
N HIS A 103 -6.02 18.42 -18.40
CA HIS A 103 -7.37 17.99 -18.01
C HIS A 103 -7.43 17.41 -16.60
N ILE A 104 -6.45 16.58 -16.22
CA ILE A 104 -6.37 16.01 -14.87
C ILE A 104 -6.13 17.12 -13.84
N ILE A 105 -5.20 18.06 -14.12
CA ILE A 105 -4.92 19.20 -13.24
C ILE A 105 -6.18 20.05 -13.05
N ALA A 106 -6.94 20.32 -14.11
CA ALA A 106 -8.18 21.09 -14.03
C ALA A 106 -9.23 20.38 -13.15
N ALA A 107 -9.44 19.08 -13.35
CA ALA A 107 -10.35 18.28 -12.55
C ALA A 107 -9.93 18.23 -11.08
N ALA A 108 -8.65 17.98 -10.79
CA ALA A 108 -8.12 17.91 -9.43
C ALA A 108 -8.24 19.24 -8.69
N ASN A 109 -7.88 20.36 -9.33
CA ASN A 109 -8.07 21.70 -8.76
C ASN A 109 -9.54 21.98 -8.45
N MET A 110 -10.46 21.61 -9.35
CA MET A 110 -11.89 21.79 -9.14
C MET A 110 -12.40 20.94 -7.96
N MET A 111 -11.91 19.70 -7.84
CA MET A 111 -12.26 18.79 -6.75
C MET A 111 -11.89 19.39 -5.40
N ILE A 112 -10.63 19.83 -5.23
CA ILE A 112 -10.10 20.29 -3.94
C ILE A 112 -10.49 21.75 -3.60
N ARG A 113 -11.03 22.52 -4.55
CA ARG A 113 -11.44 23.92 -4.30
C ARG A 113 -12.57 24.06 -3.26
N GLN A 114 -13.36 23.01 -3.03
CA GLN A 114 -14.46 23.05 -2.06
C GLN A 114 -14.00 22.96 -0.60
N GLU A 115 -12.76 22.53 -0.35
CA GLU A 115 -12.13 22.50 0.97
C GLU A 115 -11.95 23.92 1.53
N LYS A 116 -12.37 24.14 2.78
CA LYS A 116 -12.37 25.47 3.40
C LYS A 116 -11.00 25.90 3.94
N ILE A 117 -10.20 24.96 4.43
CA ILE A 117 -8.94 25.26 5.13
C ILE A 117 -7.80 24.60 4.34
N ARG A 118 -7.02 25.42 3.63
CA ARG A 118 -5.89 24.99 2.80
C ARG A 118 -4.80 26.04 2.76
N MET A 119 -3.54 25.64 2.75
CA MET A 119 -2.41 26.56 2.58
C MET A 119 -2.33 27.10 1.14
N LYS A 120 -2.74 26.29 0.16
CA LYS A 120 -2.65 26.60 -1.28
C LYS A 120 -3.93 27.12 -1.92
N ALA A 121 -4.90 27.62 -1.14
CA ALA A 121 -6.21 28.04 -1.67
C ALA A 121 -6.12 29.07 -2.82
N HIS A 122 -5.14 29.97 -2.78
CA HIS A 122 -4.90 31.00 -3.81
C HIS A 122 -3.81 30.63 -4.82
N HIS A 123 -3.31 29.40 -4.77
CA HIS A 123 -2.17 28.93 -5.54
C HIS A 123 -2.51 27.61 -6.27
N PRO A 124 -3.45 27.64 -7.24
CA PRO A 124 -3.87 26.44 -7.94
C PRO A 124 -2.69 25.83 -8.72
N ILE A 125 -2.68 24.51 -8.80
CA ILE A 125 -1.69 23.76 -9.56
C ILE A 125 -1.88 24.09 -11.04
N ARG A 126 -0.78 24.28 -11.78
CA ARG A 126 -0.81 24.59 -13.21
C ARG A 126 0.19 23.73 -13.96
N ILE A 127 -0.04 23.53 -15.25
CA ILE A 127 0.94 22.88 -16.11
C ILE A 127 2.26 23.66 -16.08
N ASN A 128 3.39 22.95 -16.06
CA ASN A 128 4.70 23.59 -16.11
C ASN A 128 4.87 24.41 -17.40
N ARG A 129 5.76 25.40 -17.36
CA ARG A 129 5.94 26.35 -18.47
C ARG A 129 6.30 25.69 -19.81
N GLN A 130 7.06 24.60 -19.77
CA GLN A 130 7.53 23.91 -20.97
C GLN A 130 6.39 23.20 -21.72
N ARG A 131 5.37 22.69 -21.02
CA ARG A 131 4.22 21.97 -21.61
C ARG A 131 3.00 22.85 -21.83
N ARG A 132 3.14 24.18 -21.72
CA ARG A 132 2.00 25.11 -21.81
C ARG A 132 1.29 25.06 -23.17
N ASN A 133 2.02 24.72 -24.22
CA ASN A 133 1.51 24.64 -25.59
C ASN A 133 1.14 23.20 -25.99
N ASP A 134 1.34 22.22 -25.11
CA ASP A 134 0.96 20.84 -25.37
C ASP A 134 -0.57 20.74 -25.42
N PRO A 135 -1.13 19.78 -26.18
CA PRO A 135 -2.55 19.47 -26.11
C PRO A 135 -2.98 19.19 -24.67
N ALA A 136 -4.18 19.65 -24.28
CA ALA A 136 -4.64 19.57 -22.89
C ALA A 136 -4.75 18.13 -22.34
N GLY A 137 -5.03 17.16 -23.22
CA GLY A 137 -5.03 15.73 -22.91
C GLY A 137 -3.67 15.03 -23.12
N GLY A 138 -2.60 15.78 -23.40
CA GLY A 138 -1.30 15.23 -23.80
C GLY A 138 -1.41 14.36 -25.05
N ARG A 139 -0.61 13.28 -25.12
CA ARG A 139 -0.63 12.31 -26.23
C ARG A 139 -2.00 11.67 -26.49
N TRP A 140 -2.83 11.56 -25.47
CA TRP A 140 -4.19 10.99 -25.59
C TRP A 140 -5.16 11.90 -26.33
N THR A 141 -4.76 13.13 -26.66
CA THR A 141 -5.52 13.99 -27.57
C THR A 141 -5.58 13.38 -28.98
N GLU A 142 -4.54 12.64 -29.38
CA GLU A 142 -4.43 12.00 -30.70
C GLU A 142 -4.76 10.51 -30.65
N LEU A 143 -4.29 9.79 -29.62
CA LEU A 143 -4.50 8.33 -29.48
C LEU A 143 -5.98 7.94 -29.25
N ASP A 144 -6.76 8.81 -28.60
CA ASP A 144 -8.19 8.60 -28.37
C ASP A 144 -8.98 9.78 -28.98
N PRO A 145 -9.47 9.64 -30.22
CA PRO A 145 -10.23 10.70 -30.90
C PRO A 145 -11.52 11.10 -30.18
N PHE A 146 -12.08 10.23 -29.33
CA PHE A 146 -13.33 10.47 -28.62
C PHE A 146 -13.08 11.11 -27.25
N GLY A 147 -12.27 10.47 -26.41
CA GLY A 147 -11.95 10.97 -25.07
C GLY A 147 -11.00 12.16 -25.11
N ARG A 148 -10.04 12.18 -26.03
CA ARG A 148 -9.00 13.22 -26.19
C ARG A 148 -8.25 13.54 -24.88
N GLY A 149 -8.01 12.50 -24.08
CA GLY A 149 -7.39 12.62 -22.75
C GLY A 149 -8.20 13.42 -21.73
N ARG A 150 -9.51 13.63 -21.93
CA ARG A 150 -10.41 14.20 -20.91
C ARG A 150 -10.62 13.22 -19.76
N VAL A 151 -10.85 13.75 -18.57
CA VAL A 151 -11.24 12.95 -17.41
C VAL A 151 -12.60 12.35 -17.68
N GLN A 152 -12.72 11.03 -17.57
CA GLN A 152 -13.97 10.32 -17.82
C GLN A 152 -14.72 10.13 -16.51
N CYS A 153 -15.98 10.54 -16.44
CA CYS A 153 -16.90 10.15 -15.37
C CYS A 153 -17.90 9.16 -15.95
N VAL A 154 -17.87 7.92 -15.47
CA VAL A 154 -18.66 6.81 -16.01
C VAL A 154 -19.70 6.37 -14.98
N GLU A 155 -20.97 6.54 -15.34
CA GLU A 155 -22.08 6.02 -14.54
C GLU A 155 -22.32 4.54 -14.86
N VAL A 156 -22.44 3.71 -13.82
CA VAL A 156 -22.59 2.25 -13.91
C VAL A 156 -23.60 1.72 -12.88
N PRO A 157 -24.38 0.67 -13.18
CA PRO A 157 -25.52 0.25 -12.34
C PRO A 157 -25.15 -0.52 -11.07
N GLY A 158 -23.87 -0.82 -10.84
CA GLY A 158 -23.40 -1.56 -9.66
C GLY A 158 -21.95 -2.01 -9.76
N GLN A 159 -21.47 -2.78 -8.77
CA GLN A 159 -20.06 -3.20 -8.68
C GLN A 159 -19.65 -4.13 -9.84
N ASP A 160 -20.53 -5.03 -10.28
CA ASP A 160 -20.23 -5.94 -11.39
C ASP A 160 -20.16 -5.19 -12.72
N GLY A 161 -21.15 -4.32 -12.99
CA GLY A 161 -21.13 -3.45 -14.17
C GLY A 161 -19.94 -2.49 -14.19
N GLN A 162 -19.49 -2.04 -13.01
CA GLN A 162 -18.26 -1.26 -12.85
C GLN A 162 -17.03 -2.07 -13.27
N ALA A 163 -16.90 -3.32 -12.79
CA ALA A 163 -15.76 -4.17 -13.14
C ALA A 163 -15.71 -4.46 -14.65
N VAL A 164 -16.83 -4.80 -15.26
CA VAL A 164 -16.94 -5.02 -16.71
C VAL A 164 -16.59 -3.76 -17.50
N SER A 165 -17.14 -2.61 -17.12
CA SER A 165 -16.85 -1.33 -17.78
C SER A 165 -15.37 -0.93 -17.64
N LEU A 166 -14.76 -1.22 -16.50
CA LEU A 166 -13.35 -1.01 -16.24
C LEU A 166 -12.48 -1.87 -17.13
N MET A 167 -12.76 -3.18 -17.21
CA MET A 167 -12.00 -4.09 -18.07
C MET A 167 -12.11 -3.69 -19.54
N ALA A 168 -13.32 -3.35 -20.01
CA ALA A 168 -13.51 -2.82 -21.36
C ALA A 168 -12.69 -1.53 -21.59
N SER A 169 -12.54 -0.68 -20.57
CA SER A 169 -11.73 0.54 -20.67
C SER A 169 -10.23 0.25 -20.71
N LEU A 170 -9.73 -0.69 -19.90
CA LEU A 170 -8.34 -1.15 -19.95
C LEU A 170 -8.00 -1.78 -21.30
N ARG A 171 -8.89 -2.61 -21.85
CA ARG A 171 -8.72 -3.21 -23.19
C ARG A 171 -8.63 -2.14 -24.28
N ARG A 172 -9.48 -1.11 -24.25
CA ARG A 172 -9.38 0.02 -25.19
C ARG A 172 -8.03 0.74 -25.09
N LEU A 173 -7.50 0.97 -23.88
CA LEU A 173 -6.16 1.55 -23.73
C LEU A 173 -5.08 0.65 -24.35
N GLN A 174 -5.16 -0.67 -24.11
CA GLN A 174 -4.25 -1.66 -24.68
C GLN A 174 -4.30 -1.69 -26.22
N GLU A 175 -5.50 -1.54 -26.81
CA GLU A 175 -5.67 -1.50 -28.27
C GLU A 175 -5.18 -0.18 -28.90
N GLN A 176 -5.34 0.93 -28.19
CA GLN A 176 -5.01 2.28 -28.69
C GLN A 176 -3.52 2.66 -28.51
N ASP A 177 -2.81 2.00 -27.61
CA ASP A 177 -1.42 2.33 -27.28
C ASP A 177 -0.49 1.12 -27.40
N SER A 178 0.42 1.18 -28.38
CA SER A 178 1.43 0.13 -28.59
C SER A 178 2.47 0.05 -27.48
N ASP A 179 2.62 1.08 -26.64
CA ASP A 179 3.50 1.11 -25.46
C ASP A 179 2.72 0.88 -24.14
N PHE A 180 1.59 0.18 -24.23
CA PHE A 180 0.78 -0.15 -23.07
C PHE A 180 1.46 -1.21 -22.19
N HIS A 181 1.57 -0.92 -20.89
CA HIS A 181 1.99 -1.87 -19.86
C HIS A 181 0.97 -1.87 -18.72
N TRP A 182 0.60 -3.05 -18.22
CA TRP A 182 -0.32 -3.20 -17.08
C TRP A 182 0.20 -2.50 -15.83
N GLN A 183 1.51 -2.50 -15.63
CA GLN A 183 2.15 -1.80 -14.52
C GLN A 183 1.97 -0.28 -14.57
N ASP A 184 1.62 0.30 -15.72
CA ASP A 184 1.33 1.73 -15.83
C ASP A 184 -0.12 2.07 -15.45
N CYS A 185 -0.92 1.07 -15.08
CA CYS A 185 -2.34 1.19 -14.75
C CYS A 185 -2.59 0.93 -13.26
N ALA A 186 -3.47 1.72 -12.66
CA ALA A 186 -3.97 1.51 -11.31
C ALA A 186 -5.49 1.61 -11.22
N VAL A 187 -6.07 0.70 -10.44
CA VAL A 187 -7.46 0.68 -10.03
C VAL A 187 -7.49 0.94 -8.53
N LEU A 188 -8.05 2.10 -8.18
CA LEU A 188 -8.07 2.62 -6.82
C LEU A 188 -9.50 2.56 -6.27
N ALA A 189 -9.66 2.08 -5.05
CA ALA A 189 -10.94 2.05 -4.36
C ALA A 189 -10.88 2.73 -3.00
N ARG A 190 -12.04 3.14 -2.48
CA ARG A 190 -12.15 3.60 -1.10
C ARG A 190 -12.04 2.46 -0.09
N GLU A 191 -12.58 1.30 -0.44
CA GLU A 191 -12.63 0.10 0.39
C GLU A 191 -12.22 -1.12 -0.44
N TRP A 192 -11.58 -2.08 0.21
CA TRP A 192 -11.14 -3.35 -0.40
C TRP A 192 -12.26 -4.10 -1.10
N ALA A 193 -13.47 -4.08 -0.54
CA ALA A 193 -14.62 -4.79 -1.08
C ALA A 193 -14.96 -4.40 -2.53
N ALA A 194 -14.74 -3.15 -2.93
CA ALA A 194 -15.02 -2.69 -4.29
C ALA A 194 -14.01 -3.22 -5.34
N LEU A 195 -12.83 -3.69 -4.91
CA LEU A 195 -11.81 -4.26 -5.80
C LEU A 195 -12.07 -5.73 -6.13
N SER A 196 -12.82 -6.45 -5.28
CA SER A 196 -13.00 -7.90 -5.43
C SER A 196 -13.59 -8.31 -6.78
N PRO A 197 -14.66 -7.67 -7.29
CA PRO A 197 -15.21 -8.03 -8.60
C PRO A 197 -14.23 -7.77 -9.75
N VAL A 198 -13.43 -6.69 -9.65
CA VAL A 198 -12.39 -6.37 -10.63
C VAL A 198 -11.29 -7.44 -10.63
N ARG A 199 -10.85 -7.87 -9.43
CA ARG A 199 -9.86 -8.95 -9.29
C ARG A 199 -10.36 -10.25 -9.91
N ALA A 200 -11.59 -10.66 -9.59
CA ALA A 200 -12.18 -11.88 -10.11
C ALA A 200 -12.19 -11.88 -11.65
N LEU A 201 -12.61 -10.77 -12.26
CA LEU A 201 -12.65 -10.64 -13.71
C LEU A 201 -11.24 -10.60 -14.34
N CYS A 202 -10.26 -9.96 -13.67
CA CYS A 202 -8.87 -10.01 -14.12
C CYS A 202 -8.32 -11.44 -14.09
N GLU A 203 -8.62 -12.24 -13.06
CA GLU A 203 -8.18 -13.64 -12.98
C GLU A 203 -8.81 -14.48 -14.11
N GLU A 204 -10.10 -14.31 -14.40
CA GLU A 204 -10.79 -14.96 -15.51
C GLU A 204 -10.18 -14.60 -16.87
N GLU A 205 -9.89 -13.32 -17.09
CA GLU A 205 -9.27 -12.81 -18.31
C GLU A 205 -7.73 -12.98 -18.36
N HIS A 206 -7.13 -13.63 -17.35
CA HIS A 206 -5.68 -13.85 -17.24
C HIS A 206 -4.85 -12.55 -17.26
N VAL A 207 -5.41 -11.47 -16.72
CA VAL A 207 -4.71 -10.20 -16.54
C VAL A 207 -3.87 -10.26 -15.26
N PRO A 208 -2.56 -10.01 -15.33
CA PRO A 208 -1.70 -10.01 -14.15
C PRO A 208 -2.11 -8.87 -13.23
N VAL A 209 -2.46 -9.18 -11.99
CA VAL A 209 -2.83 -8.19 -10.98
C VAL A 209 -1.87 -8.20 -9.81
N GLU A 210 -1.67 -7.02 -9.26
CA GLU A 210 -1.00 -6.84 -8.00
C GLU A 210 -1.94 -6.15 -7.01
N MET A 211 -2.17 -6.81 -5.88
CA MET A 211 -2.89 -6.21 -4.76
C MET A 211 -1.93 -5.83 -3.64
N ILE A 212 -1.81 -4.54 -3.36
CA ILE A 212 -1.11 -4.06 -2.15
C ILE A 212 -2.13 -3.88 -1.04
N MET A 213 -2.32 -4.96 -0.28
CA MET A 213 -3.18 -4.93 0.91
C MET A 213 -2.63 -3.95 1.93
N ASP A 214 -3.51 -3.20 2.61
CA ASP A 214 -3.09 -2.29 3.67
C ASP A 214 -2.20 -3.02 4.69
N SER A 215 -1.20 -2.32 5.21
CA SER A 215 -0.19 -2.75 6.20
C SER A 215 -0.71 -3.61 7.38
N GLY A 216 -2.01 -3.55 7.70
CA GLY A 216 -2.65 -4.35 8.75
C GLY A 216 -3.15 -5.74 8.32
N ILE A 217 -3.27 -6.01 7.03
CA ILE A 217 -3.81 -7.27 6.48
C ILE A 217 -2.68 -8.25 6.12
N LEU A 218 -1.62 -7.74 5.48
CA LEU A 218 -0.42 -8.55 5.19
C LEU A 218 0.45 -8.68 6.46
N PRO A 219 1.02 -9.87 6.70
CA PRO A 219 2.02 -10.01 7.75
C PRO A 219 3.25 -9.15 7.44
N PRO A 220 4.03 -8.72 8.45
CA PRO A 220 5.28 -8.03 8.21
C PRO A 220 6.15 -8.84 7.25
N LEU A 221 6.57 -8.24 6.13
CA LEU A 221 7.23 -9.00 5.05
C LEU A 221 8.46 -9.73 5.59
N HIS A 222 9.32 -9.08 6.37
CA HIS A 222 10.49 -9.74 6.98
C HIS A 222 10.18 -11.01 7.80
N ARG A 223 8.91 -11.28 8.19
CA ARG A 223 8.45 -12.51 8.87
C ARG A 223 7.88 -13.58 7.94
N ILE A 224 7.66 -13.29 6.66
CA ILE A 224 7.31 -14.32 5.67
C ILE A 224 8.49 -15.27 5.54
N ARG A 225 8.21 -16.58 5.46
CA ARG A 225 9.19 -17.67 5.53
C ARG A 225 10.36 -17.46 4.58
N GLU A 226 10.08 -17.17 3.31
CA GLU A 226 11.10 -17.01 2.26
C GLU A 226 12.09 -15.92 2.63
N PHE A 227 11.58 -14.74 3.01
CA PHE A 227 12.39 -13.61 3.47
C PHE A 227 13.14 -13.93 4.77
N SER A 228 12.45 -14.52 5.75
CA SER A 228 13.05 -14.88 7.05
C SER A 228 14.21 -15.85 6.90
N VAL A 229 14.04 -16.90 6.09
CA VAL A 229 15.06 -17.92 5.86
C VAL A 229 16.28 -17.33 5.16
N PHE A 230 16.08 -16.46 4.18
CA PHE A 230 17.18 -15.80 3.47
C PHE A 230 17.93 -14.82 4.39
N LEU A 231 17.22 -13.98 5.16
CA LEU A 231 17.82 -13.08 6.14
C LEU A 231 18.57 -13.83 7.25
N GLU A 232 18.08 -15.00 7.68
CA GLU A 232 18.83 -15.87 8.60
C GLU A 232 20.10 -16.45 7.96
N ARG A 233 20.08 -16.77 6.67
CA ARG A 233 21.28 -17.22 5.95
C ARG A 233 22.34 -16.12 5.88
N LEU A 234 21.95 -14.89 5.53
CA LEU A 234 22.87 -13.75 5.48
C LEU A 234 23.46 -13.45 6.86
N ARG A 235 22.63 -13.41 7.91
CA ARG A 235 23.10 -13.19 9.29
C ARG A 235 24.08 -14.25 9.79
N ARG A 236 24.04 -15.48 9.27
CA ARG A 236 25.02 -16.53 9.62
C ARG A 236 26.38 -16.34 8.96
N ILE A 237 26.43 -15.60 7.84
CA ILE A 237 27.68 -15.27 7.16
C ILE A 237 28.39 -14.13 7.90
N GLY A 238 27.63 -13.15 8.42
CA GLY A 238 28.18 -12.06 9.24
C GLY A 238 28.82 -10.96 8.41
N ASP A 239 30.06 -10.57 8.74
CA ASP A 239 30.76 -9.42 8.14
C ASP A 239 31.60 -9.76 6.89
N GLU A 240 31.47 -10.96 6.33
CA GLU A 240 32.19 -11.32 5.11
C GLU A 240 31.75 -10.44 3.92
N LEU A 241 32.67 -10.23 2.98
CA LEU A 241 32.37 -9.57 1.72
C LEU A 241 31.66 -10.55 0.77
N VAL A 242 30.67 -10.04 0.05
CA VAL A 242 29.92 -10.79 -0.94
C VAL A 242 29.76 -9.96 -2.21
N SER A 243 29.97 -10.59 -3.37
CA SER A 243 29.68 -9.99 -4.66
C SER A 243 28.23 -10.22 -5.07
N GLY A 244 27.73 -9.37 -5.97
CA GLY A 244 26.37 -9.51 -6.51
C GLY A 244 26.06 -10.89 -7.12
N PRO A 245 26.96 -11.49 -7.94
CA PRO A 245 26.76 -12.84 -8.46
C PRO A 245 26.76 -13.92 -7.37
N ARG A 246 27.56 -13.75 -6.30
CA ARG A 246 27.56 -14.68 -5.16
C ARG A 246 26.26 -14.59 -4.36
N LEU A 247 25.68 -13.39 -4.20
CA LEU A 247 24.36 -13.19 -3.59
C LEU A 247 23.26 -13.92 -4.38
N ALA A 248 23.26 -13.81 -5.70
CA ALA A 248 22.31 -14.51 -6.55
C ALA A 248 22.44 -16.04 -6.40
N ALA A 249 23.67 -16.57 -6.36
CA ALA A 249 23.91 -17.98 -6.10
C ALA A 249 23.44 -18.42 -4.68
N LEU A 250 23.65 -17.60 -3.65
CA LEU A 250 23.16 -17.86 -2.30
C LEU A 250 21.62 -17.91 -2.25
N LEU A 251 20.94 -17.03 -2.98
CA LEU A 251 19.48 -17.05 -3.06
C LEU A 251 18.99 -18.38 -3.65
N GLU A 252 19.57 -18.81 -4.77
CA GLU A 252 19.22 -20.08 -5.42
C GLU A 252 19.54 -21.31 -4.55
N GLU A 253 20.65 -21.29 -3.81
CA GLU A 253 20.98 -22.33 -2.81
C GLU A 253 19.89 -22.46 -1.73
N VAL A 254 19.38 -21.33 -1.23
CA VAL A 254 18.37 -21.28 -0.17
C VAL A 254 16.97 -21.64 -0.70
N ARG A 255 16.62 -21.12 -1.87
CA ARG A 255 15.36 -21.36 -2.58
C ARG A 255 15.21 -22.82 -2.97
N GLY A 256 16.30 -23.43 -3.46
CA GLY A 256 16.29 -24.77 -4.04
C GLY A 256 15.32 -24.85 -5.22
N ARG A 257 14.48 -25.91 -5.28
CA ARG A 257 13.50 -26.10 -6.36
C ARG A 257 12.17 -25.37 -6.15
N LYS A 258 12.02 -24.59 -5.07
CA LYS A 258 10.75 -23.93 -4.73
C LYS A 258 10.64 -22.61 -5.50
N GLY A 259 9.71 -22.50 -6.44
CA GLY A 259 9.38 -21.25 -7.12
C GLY A 259 8.04 -20.72 -6.61
N ASN A 260 8.04 -19.56 -5.96
CA ASN A 260 6.82 -18.86 -5.59
C ASN A 260 7.03 -17.34 -5.62
N ARG A 261 5.93 -16.57 -5.52
CA ARG A 261 5.94 -15.10 -5.61
C ARG A 261 6.95 -14.41 -4.68
N TRP A 262 7.18 -14.94 -3.48
CA TRP A 262 8.06 -14.33 -2.50
C TRP A 262 9.53 -14.52 -2.85
N TRP A 263 9.89 -15.67 -3.44
CA TRP A 263 11.23 -15.88 -3.98
C TRP A 263 11.52 -14.97 -5.17
N HIS A 264 10.57 -14.82 -6.09
CA HIS A 264 10.71 -13.90 -7.22
C HIS A 264 10.87 -12.45 -6.76
N TYR A 265 10.18 -12.06 -5.69
CA TYR A 265 10.37 -10.74 -5.10
C TYR A 265 11.76 -10.54 -4.50
N LEU A 266 12.31 -11.52 -3.76
CA LEU A 266 13.71 -11.45 -3.29
C LEU A 266 14.68 -11.33 -4.45
N GLU A 267 14.49 -12.14 -5.49
CA GLU A 267 15.33 -12.14 -6.67
C GLU A 267 15.37 -10.75 -7.32
N ARG A 268 14.21 -10.08 -7.42
CA ARG A 268 14.17 -8.72 -7.93
C ARG A 268 14.85 -7.70 -7.01
N LEU A 269 14.58 -7.72 -5.71
CA LEU A 269 15.26 -6.80 -4.77
C LEU A 269 16.78 -6.94 -4.85
N LEU A 270 17.29 -8.17 -4.96
CA LEU A 270 18.70 -8.42 -5.15
C LEU A 270 19.19 -7.94 -6.52
N ASN A 271 18.41 -8.11 -7.59
CA ASN A 271 18.78 -7.62 -8.91
C ASN A 271 18.84 -6.08 -8.96
N ASP A 272 17.93 -5.38 -8.29
CA ASP A 272 17.96 -3.92 -8.18
C ASP A 272 19.20 -3.47 -7.40
N TRP A 273 19.46 -4.08 -6.24
CA TRP A 273 20.67 -3.85 -5.46
C TRP A 273 21.95 -4.11 -6.27
N ARG A 274 21.99 -5.19 -7.06
CA ARG A 274 23.12 -5.55 -7.92
C ARG A 274 23.39 -4.50 -9.00
N ARG A 275 22.34 -3.89 -9.56
CA ARG A 275 22.48 -2.78 -10.52
C ARG A 275 23.03 -1.52 -9.85
N GLU A 276 22.56 -1.21 -8.65
CA GLU A 276 23.03 -0.04 -7.89
C GLU A 276 24.50 -0.18 -7.45
N THR A 277 24.91 -1.41 -7.13
CA THR A 277 26.28 -1.72 -6.69
C THR A 277 27.22 -2.13 -7.82
N ASP A 278 26.73 -2.20 -9.07
CA ASP A 278 27.44 -2.72 -10.25
C ASP A 278 28.13 -4.07 -9.97
N ASP A 279 27.41 -4.97 -9.28
CA ASP A 279 27.88 -6.29 -8.84
C ASP A 279 29.15 -6.29 -7.94
N GLY A 280 29.52 -5.15 -7.37
CA GLY A 280 30.69 -4.98 -6.49
C GLY A 280 30.65 -5.80 -5.18
N GLU A 281 31.82 -5.95 -4.55
CA GLU A 281 31.93 -6.60 -3.24
C GLU A 281 31.50 -5.66 -2.11
N VAL A 282 30.54 -6.11 -1.31
CA VAL A 282 30.01 -5.37 -0.17
C VAL A 282 29.93 -6.27 1.06
N PRO A 283 29.99 -5.71 2.29
CA PRO A 283 29.73 -6.49 3.50
C PRO A 283 28.32 -7.09 3.47
N VAL A 284 28.19 -8.36 3.85
CA VAL A 284 26.87 -9.03 3.94
C VAL A 284 25.93 -8.31 4.91
N THR A 285 26.46 -7.67 5.94
CA THR A 285 25.69 -6.82 6.87
C THR A 285 24.97 -5.68 6.15
N LEU A 286 25.64 -4.98 5.22
CA LEU A 286 25.02 -3.90 4.45
C LEU A 286 23.83 -4.40 3.61
N VAL A 287 23.98 -5.56 2.97
CA VAL A 287 22.90 -6.20 2.19
C VAL A 287 21.76 -6.64 3.10
N THR A 288 22.10 -7.16 4.28
CA THR A 288 21.13 -7.59 5.29
C THR A 288 20.31 -6.41 5.78
N ASP A 289 20.96 -5.29 6.10
CA ASP A 289 20.32 -4.05 6.55
C ASP A 289 19.43 -3.48 5.45
N PHE A 290 19.94 -3.38 4.22
CA PHE A 290 19.15 -2.95 3.06
C PHE A 290 17.88 -3.79 2.88
N LEU A 291 17.98 -5.12 2.94
CA LEU A 291 16.82 -6.01 2.80
C LEU A 291 15.87 -5.85 3.99
N TYR A 292 16.38 -5.75 5.22
CA TYR A 292 15.55 -5.53 6.39
C TYR A 292 14.80 -4.21 6.31
N GLU A 293 15.48 -3.11 6.00
CA GLU A 293 14.89 -1.78 5.82
C GLU A 293 13.83 -1.82 4.72
N THR A 294 14.16 -2.37 3.55
CA THR A 294 13.21 -2.46 2.42
C THR A 294 11.96 -3.28 2.77
N LEU A 295 12.13 -4.42 3.46
CA LEU A 295 11.02 -5.29 3.87
C LEU A 295 10.24 -4.74 5.09
N TYR A 296 10.88 -3.93 5.93
CA TYR A 296 10.29 -3.34 7.13
C TYR A 296 9.53 -2.06 6.82
N GLU A 297 10.10 -1.19 5.99
CA GLU A 297 9.46 0.04 5.51
C GLU A 297 8.19 -0.24 4.70
N GLN A 298 7.91 -1.51 4.37
CA GLN A 298 6.78 -1.94 3.55
C GLN A 298 6.66 -1.07 2.30
N ARG A 299 7.80 -0.62 1.73
CA ARG A 299 7.78 0.16 0.49
C ARG A 299 7.03 -0.69 -0.51
N GLN A 300 6.02 -0.05 -1.07
CA GLN A 300 5.01 -0.57 -1.99
C GLN A 300 5.67 -0.99 -3.31
N ASN A 301 6.60 -1.93 -3.24
CA ASN A 301 7.40 -2.38 -4.35
C ASN A 301 6.66 -3.53 -5.02
N ARG A 302 6.44 -3.37 -6.32
CA ARG A 302 5.48 -4.17 -7.08
C ARG A 302 5.76 -5.67 -7.02
N LEU A 303 4.97 -6.53 -6.39
CA LEU A 303 5.34 -7.96 -6.25
C LEU A 303 5.39 -8.74 -7.58
N THR A 304 4.75 -8.21 -8.63
CA THR A 304 4.61 -8.87 -9.93
C THR A 304 5.07 -7.94 -11.06
N ASP A 305 5.87 -8.47 -11.98
CA ASP A 305 6.28 -7.73 -13.18
C ASP A 305 5.10 -7.50 -14.12
N ASN A 306 5.01 -6.31 -14.71
CA ASN A 306 3.95 -5.92 -15.63
C ASN A 306 2.53 -6.28 -15.14
N ALA A 307 2.17 -5.89 -13.93
CA ALA A 307 0.86 -6.19 -13.31
C ALA A 307 0.02 -4.94 -13.06
N LEU A 308 -1.29 -5.06 -13.25
CA LEU A 308 -2.28 -4.04 -12.94
C LEU A 308 -2.33 -3.82 -11.42
N PHE A 309 -2.16 -2.58 -10.98
CA PHE A 309 -2.24 -2.25 -9.56
C PHE A 309 -3.71 -2.18 -9.11
N LEU A 310 -4.07 -2.94 -8.07
CA LEU A 310 -5.34 -2.89 -7.36
C LEU A 310 -5.06 -2.50 -5.91
N GLY A 311 -5.62 -1.39 -5.44
CA GLY A 311 -5.37 -0.96 -4.06
C GLY A 311 -6.35 0.08 -3.56
N THR A 312 -6.29 0.36 -2.26
CA THR A 312 -7.01 1.51 -1.72
C THR A 312 -6.31 2.80 -2.13
N VAL A 313 -7.04 3.92 -2.14
CA VAL A 313 -6.43 5.23 -2.39
C VAL A 313 -5.32 5.55 -1.38
N HIS A 314 -5.44 5.09 -0.13
CA HIS A 314 -4.38 5.20 0.88
C HIS A 314 -3.13 4.42 0.48
N ALA A 315 -3.29 3.19 0.00
CA ALA A 315 -2.21 2.34 -0.46
C ALA A 315 -1.57 2.81 -1.77
N ALA A 316 -2.14 3.80 -2.47
CA ALA A 316 -1.53 4.40 -3.67
C ALA A 316 -0.82 5.73 -3.39
N LYS A 317 -0.88 6.25 -2.15
CA LYS A 317 -0.18 7.49 -1.79
C LYS A 317 1.33 7.31 -1.95
N GLY A 318 1.97 8.26 -2.64
CA GLY A 318 3.39 8.18 -3.01
C GLY A 318 3.66 7.46 -4.33
N LEU A 319 2.70 6.71 -4.87
CA LEU A 319 2.82 6.06 -6.19
C LEU A 319 2.28 6.95 -7.31
N GLU A 320 2.62 6.60 -8.55
CA GLU A 320 2.20 7.28 -9.77
C GLU A 320 1.94 6.28 -10.90
N PHE A 321 0.95 6.55 -11.74
CA PHE A 321 0.53 5.67 -12.82
C PHE A 321 0.14 6.49 -14.06
N LYS A 322 0.43 5.98 -15.27
CA LYS A 322 -0.03 6.63 -16.51
C LYS A 322 -1.56 6.68 -16.54
N HIS A 323 -2.22 5.61 -16.11
CA HIS A 323 -3.66 5.43 -16.17
C HIS A 323 -4.22 5.10 -14.79
N VAL A 324 -5.21 5.87 -14.33
CA VAL A 324 -5.87 5.64 -13.04
C VAL A 324 -7.38 5.53 -13.22
N PHE A 325 -7.94 4.49 -12.60
CA PHE A 325 -9.37 4.25 -12.49
C PHE A 325 -9.74 4.33 -11.02
N ILE A 326 -10.67 5.20 -10.65
CA ILE A 326 -11.17 5.31 -9.28
C ILE A 326 -12.58 4.72 -9.23
N LEU A 327 -12.72 3.65 -8.47
CA LEU A 327 -13.97 2.92 -8.29
C LEU A 327 -14.93 3.67 -7.36
N ASP A 328 -16.23 3.47 -7.58
CA ASP A 328 -17.27 3.79 -6.61
C ASP A 328 -17.45 2.63 -5.60
N GLY A 329 -18.10 2.92 -4.47
CA GLY A 329 -18.30 2.06 -3.32
C GLY A 329 -17.65 2.63 -2.05
N GLY A 330 -18.45 2.89 -1.01
CA GLY A 330 -17.96 3.35 0.30
C GLY A 330 -17.80 4.86 0.48
N TRP A 331 -17.77 5.65 -0.61
CA TRP A 331 -17.59 7.11 -0.58
C TRP A 331 -18.73 7.89 0.11
N ASN A 332 -19.95 7.34 0.12
CA ASN A 332 -21.13 7.97 0.70
C ASN A 332 -21.14 7.92 2.26
N ARG A 333 -20.34 7.05 2.88
CA ARG A 333 -20.37 6.80 4.33
C ARG A 333 -19.92 8.00 5.15
N ALA A 334 -18.96 8.77 4.67
CA ALA A 334 -18.45 9.92 5.43
C ALA A 334 -19.29 11.19 5.26
N VAL A 335 -20.13 11.27 4.22
CA VAL A 335 -21.21 12.27 4.14
C VAL A 335 -22.15 12.14 5.35
N ALA A 336 -22.44 10.90 5.76
CA ALA A 336 -23.27 10.63 6.92
C ALA A 336 -22.58 10.94 8.27
N GLN A 337 -21.25 11.16 8.27
CA GLN A 337 -20.44 11.39 9.48
C GLN A 337 -19.85 12.81 9.55
N ASP A 338 -20.29 13.73 8.69
CA ASP A 338 -19.78 15.11 8.57
C ASP A 338 -18.26 15.21 8.29
N LYS A 339 -17.70 14.18 7.65
CA LYS A 339 -16.28 14.08 7.24
C LYS A 339 -16.09 14.30 5.74
N THR A 340 -16.92 15.15 5.16
CA THR A 340 -16.96 15.37 3.70
C THR A 340 -15.63 15.88 3.13
N ASP A 341 -14.93 16.72 3.90
CA ASP A 341 -13.64 17.29 3.51
C ASP A 341 -12.52 16.21 3.48
N GLU A 342 -12.52 15.27 4.44
CA GLU A 342 -11.53 14.18 4.49
C GLU A 342 -11.67 13.24 3.28
N GLU A 343 -12.90 12.83 2.93
CA GLU A 343 -13.13 11.97 1.77
C GLU A 343 -12.88 12.67 0.44
N ARG A 344 -13.18 13.97 0.35
CA ARG A 344 -12.86 14.75 -0.85
C ARG A 344 -11.36 14.85 -1.06
N ARG A 345 -10.60 15.07 0.03
CA ARG A 345 -9.14 15.08 -0.02
C ARG A 345 -8.59 13.71 -0.40
N LEU A 346 -9.17 12.64 0.13
CA LEU A 346 -8.82 11.28 -0.28
C LEU A 346 -9.04 11.09 -1.79
N LEU A 347 -10.20 11.47 -2.32
CA LEU A 347 -10.47 11.40 -3.76
C LEU A 347 -9.47 12.24 -4.57
N TYR A 348 -9.15 13.46 -4.12
CA TYR A 348 -8.11 14.31 -4.74
C TYR A 348 -6.74 13.63 -4.76
N VAL A 349 -6.32 12.97 -3.67
CA VAL A 349 -5.07 12.20 -3.64
C VAL A 349 -5.10 11.09 -4.70
N GLY A 350 -6.21 10.36 -4.80
CA GLY A 350 -6.41 9.34 -5.84
C GLY A 350 -6.30 9.91 -7.26
N MET A 351 -6.95 11.05 -7.53
CA MET A 351 -6.91 11.71 -8.83
C MET A 351 -5.49 12.16 -9.22
N THR A 352 -4.70 12.63 -8.26
CA THR A 352 -3.32 13.12 -8.49
C THR A 352 -2.29 12.00 -8.68
N ARG A 353 -2.68 10.73 -8.56
CA ARG A 353 -1.85 9.58 -8.94
C ARG A 353 -1.76 9.41 -10.46
N ALA A 354 -2.70 10.01 -11.20
CA ALA A 354 -2.82 9.88 -12.66
C ALA A 354 -1.89 10.84 -13.41
N MET A 355 -1.13 10.32 -14.36
CA MET A 355 -0.28 11.13 -15.24
C MET A 355 -0.96 11.48 -16.56
N GLN A 356 -1.65 10.53 -17.19
CA GLN A 356 -2.13 10.68 -18.57
C GLN A 356 -3.65 10.59 -18.69
N THR A 357 -4.28 9.55 -18.15
CA THR A 357 -5.74 9.36 -18.17
C THR A 357 -6.28 9.10 -16.77
N LEU A 358 -7.50 9.58 -16.54
CA LEU A 358 -8.23 9.42 -15.27
C LEU A 358 -9.69 9.07 -15.58
N THR A 359 -10.16 7.99 -14.98
CA THR A 359 -11.55 7.55 -15.04
C THR A 359 -12.12 7.47 -13.63
N LEU A 360 -13.26 8.10 -13.40
CA LEU A 360 -14.01 8.10 -12.15
C LEU A 360 -15.32 7.34 -12.38
N TYR A 361 -15.54 6.28 -11.62
CA TYR A 361 -16.81 5.55 -11.64
C TYR A 361 -17.80 6.16 -10.65
N GLN A 362 -19.09 6.06 -10.99
CA GLN A 362 -20.17 6.52 -10.15
C GLN A 362 -21.39 5.59 -10.25
N PHE A 363 -21.98 5.24 -9.12
CA PHE A 363 -23.27 4.58 -9.06
C PHE A 363 -24.40 5.63 -9.10
N PRO A 364 -25.49 5.36 -9.84
CA PRO A 364 -26.61 6.31 -9.96
C PRO A 364 -27.35 6.51 -8.63
N VAL A 365 -27.35 5.50 -7.76
CA VAL A 365 -27.99 5.53 -6.45
C VAL A 365 -26.96 5.29 -5.36
N ALA A 366 -26.92 6.19 -4.37
CA ALA A 366 -26.03 6.11 -3.21
C ALA A 366 -24.52 5.99 -3.55
N GLY A 367 -24.11 6.43 -4.74
CA GLY A 367 -22.71 6.47 -5.17
C GLY A 367 -21.91 7.64 -4.60
N ASN A 368 -20.71 7.82 -5.13
CA ASN A 368 -19.79 8.89 -4.79
C ASN A 368 -20.42 10.25 -5.12
N PRO A 369 -20.60 11.15 -4.12
CA PRO A 369 -21.25 12.43 -4.34
C PRO A 369 -20.36 13.46 -5.04
N PHE A 370 -19.04 13.27 -5.05
CA PHE A 370 -18.09 14.32 -5.43
C PHE A 370 -17.95 14.52 -6.95
N PRO A 371 -17.94 13.47 -7.82
CA PRO A 371 -17.86 13.62 -9.27
C PRO A 371 -19.03 14.42 -9.89
N ALA A 372 -20.19 14.48 -9.24
CA ALA A 372 -21.32 15.28 -9.68
C ALA A 372 -20.99 16.79 -9.71
N GLY A 373 -20.10 17.26 -8.84
CA GLY A 373 -19.68 18.65 -8.78
C GLY A 373 -18.68 19.08 -9.87
N LEU A 374 -18.11 18.15 -10.63
CA LEU A 374 -17.15 18.45 -11.70
C LEU A 374 -17.85 18.94 -12.97
N ASN A 375 -17.36 20.02 -13.57
CA ASN A 375 -17.83 20.51 -14.85
C ASN A 375 -16.73 21.27 -15.61
N GLY A 376 -16.81 21.27 -16.94
CA GLY A 376 -15.87 21.95 -17.82
C GLY A 376 -15.42 21.07 -18.99
N ASP A 377 -14.70 21.67 -19.93
CA ASP A 377 -14.27 21.01 -21.19
C ASP A 377 -13.26 19.88 -20.98
N PHE A 378 -12.64 19.83 -19.78
CA PHE A 378 -11.72 18.78 -19.37
C PHE A 378 -12.42 17.46 -19.01
N LEU A 379 -13.76 17.44 -18.97
CA LEU A 379 -14.56 16.31 -18.51
C LEU A 379 -15.34 15.67 -19.66
N LEU A 380 -15.47 14.35 -19.63
CA LEU A 380 -16.38 13.58 -20.47
C LEU A 380 -17.27 12.72 -19.57
N ARG A 381 -18.60 12.95 -19.64
CA ARG A 381 -19.58 12.14 -18.91
C ARG A 381 -20.08 11.03 -19.81
N LEU A 382 -19.99 9.81 -19.32
CA LEU A 382 -20.42 8.59 -20.00
C LEU A 382 -21.44 7.89 -19.10
N SER A 383 -22.45 7.30 -19.71
CA SER A 383 -23.28 6.29 -19.07
C SER A 383 -22.91 4.99 -19.75
N ALA A 384 -22.48 3.99 -18.97
CA ALA A 384 -22.40 2.65 -19.52
C ALA A 384 -23.84 2.25 -19.87
N GLY A 385 -24.15 2.24 -21.17
CA GLY A 385 -25.46 1.78 -21.62
C GLY A 385 -25.73 0.38 -21.10
N GLU A 386 -27.01 0.00 -21.02
CA GLU A 386 -27.46 -1.38 -20.83
C GLU A 386 -27.03 -2.26 -22.02
N THR A 387 -25.74 -2.31 -22.35
CA THR A 387 -25.22 -3.08 -23.46
C THR A 387 -24.79 -4.46 -22.96
N ALA A 388 -25.66 -5.39 -23.33
CA ALA A 388 -25.55 -6.84 -23.32
C ALA A 388 -25.64 -7.51 -21.95
N GLU A 389 -26.74 -8.24 -21.81
CA GLU A 389 -26.97 -9.44 -21.01
C GLU A 389 -25.89 -10.53 -21.24
N SER A 390 -24.61 -10.19 -21.21
CA SER A 390 -23.65 -11.22 -20.82
C SER A 390 -23.89 -11.40 -19.33
N PRO A 391 -24.38 -12.57 -18.87
CA PRO A 391 -24.47 -12.83 -17.44
C PRO A 391 -23.06 -12.59 -16.92
N CYS A 392 -22.90 -11.54 -16.12
CA CYS A 392 -21.66 -11.36 -15.40
C CYS A 392 -21.47 -12.70 -14.67
N PRO A 393 -20.34 -13.41 -14.88
CA PRO A 393 -20.07 -14.57 -14.08
C PRO A 393 -20.20 -14.15 -12.62
N ALA A 394 -20.67 -15.05 -11.75
CA ALA A 394 -20.80 -14.73 -10.34
C ALA A 394 -19.41 -14.34 -9.82
N LEU A 395 -19.12 -13.03 -9.77
CA LEU A 395 -17.79 -12.54 -9.46
C LEU A 395 -17.55 -12.84 -7.99
N GLY A 396 -16.55 -13.69 -7.74
CA GLY A 396 -16.21 -14.08 -6.38
C GLY A 396 -15.63 -12.91 -5.60
N SER A 397 -15.85 -12.92 -4.29
CA SER A 397 -15.22 -11.99 -3.36
C SER A 397 -13.97 -12.60 -2.76
N TYR A 398 -12.86 -11.85 -2.74
CA TYR A 398 -11.63 -12.26 -2.09
C TYR A 398 -11.57 -11.66 -0.69
N THR A 399 -11.34 -12.51 0.32
CA THR A 399 -11.09 -12.09 1.70
C THR A 399 -9.78 -12.70 2.19
N VAL A 400 -8.93 -11.91 2.84
CA VAL A 400 -7.68 -12.41 3.42
C VAL A 400 -7.84 -12.57 4.92
N LEU A 401 -7.51 -13.75 5.44
CA LEU A 401 -7.40 -14.01 6.87
C LEU A 401 -5.97 -13.71 7.32
N GLY A 402 -5.82 -12.59 8.00
CA GLY A 402 -4.54 -12.13 8.52
C GLY A 402 -4.17 -12.78 9.85
N LEU A 403 -3.08 -12.30 10.45
CA LEU A 403 -2.59 -12.82 11.74
C LEU A 403 -3.58 -12.61 12.91
N GLN A 404 -4.46 -11.62 12.81
CA GLN A 404 -5.51 -11.36 13.80
C GLN A 404 -6.67 -12.37 13.75
N ASP A 405 -6.88 -13.00 12.59
CA ASP A 405 -7.99 -13.90 12.33
C ASP A 405 -7.64 -15.35 12.67
N VAL A 406 -6.37 -15.61 12.97
CA VAL A 406 -5.84 -16.95 13.28
C VAL A 406 -5.33 -17.00 14.72
N ASN A 407 -5.56 -18.12 15.39
CA ASN A 407 -4.98 -18.41 16.69
C ASN A 407 -3.47 -18.66 16.55
N LEU A 408 -2.68 -17.60 16.73
CA LEU A 408 -1.23 -17.58 16.55
C LEU A 408 -0.47 -18.64 17.37
N GLY A 409 -1.04 -19.09 18.49
CA GLY A 409 -0.46 -20.13 19.35
C GLY A 409 -0.86 -21.56 19.02
N PHE A 410 -1.66 -21.79 17.97
CA PHE A 410 -2.22 -23.12 17.66
C PHE A 410 -1.12 -24.17 17.42
N ALA A 411 -0.21 -23.91 16.48
CA ALA A 411 0.93 -24.78 16.21
C ALA A 411 2.00 -24.68 17.32
N GLY A 412 2.22 -23.48 17.89
CA GLY A 412 3.20 -23.26 18.96
C GLY A 412 2.95 -24.09 20.23
N ARG A 413 1.70 -24.45 20.53
CA ARG A 413 1.32 -25.33 21.66
C ARG A 413 1.55 -26.82 21.39
N ARG A 414 1.89 -27.21 20.16
CA ARG A 414 2.24 -28.58 19.79
C ARG A 414 3.74 -28.83 19.96
N PRO A 415 4.16 -30.02 20.41
CA PRO A 415 5.59 -30.33 20.52
C PRO A 415 6.25 -30.31 19.14
N SER A 416 7.57 -30.10 19.09
CA SER A 416 8.32 -29.95 17.82
C SER A 416 8.26 -31.17 16.88
N HIS A 417 7.97 -32.36 17.40
CA HIS A 417 7.79 -33.61 16.64
C HIS A 417 6.35 -33.86 16.16
N ASP A 418 5.40 -32.98 16.50
CA ASP A 418 4.02 -33.11 16.05
C ASP A 418 3.95 -32.97 14.51
N PRO A 419 3.20 -33.84 13.80
CA PRO A 419 3.08 -33.81 12.33
C PRO A 419 2.65 -32.46 11.75
N ILE A 420 2.00 -31.60 12.54
CA ILE A 420 1.62 -30.25 12.11
C ILE A 420 2.80 -29.45 11.59
N HIS A 421 3.98 -29.54 12.23
CA HIS A 421 5.14 -28.72 11.86
C HIS A 421 5.73 -29.15 10.52
N ALA A 422 5.79 -30.46 10.28
CA ALA A 422 6.19 -31.00 8.98
C ALA A 422 5.19 -30.63 7.87
N ARG A 423 3.89 -30.65 8.18
CA ARG A 423 2.84 -30.25 7.22
C ARG A 423 2.91 -28.76 6.89
N LEU A 424 3.11 -27.90 7.89
CA LEU A 424 3.29 -26.46 7.72
C LEU A 424 4.52 -26.17 6.85
N ALA A 425 5.67 -26.80 7.13
CA ALA A 425 6.90 -26.61 6.35
C ALA A 425 6.78 -27.07 4.88
N ALA A 426 5.88 -28.02 4.59
CA ALA A 426 5.60 -28.49 3.24
C ALA A 426 4.71 -27.54 2.44
N LEU A 427 3.79 -26.81 3.10
CA LEU A 427 2.88 -25.87 2.43
C LEU A 427 3.65 -24.78 1.68
N GLN A 428 3.19 -24.44 0.47
CA GLN A 428 3.68 -23.34 -0.35
C GLN A 428 2.55 -22.31 -0.61
N PRO A 429 2.89 -21.04 -0.88
CA PRO A 429 1.92 -20.10 -1.43
C PRO A 429 1.22 -20.69 -2.66
N GLY A 430 -0.11 -20.61 -2.69
CA GLY A 430 -0.98 -21.22 -3.70
C GLY A 430 -1.60 -22.56 -3.27
N ASP A 431 -1.06 -23.25 -2.25
CA ASP A 431 -1.58 -24.55 -1.83
C ASP A 431 -3.01 -24.42 -1.27
N PRO A 432 -3.91 -25.36 -1.62
CA PRO A 432 -5.29 -25.32 -1.16
C PRO A 432 -5.42 -25.75 0.31
N LEU A 433 -6.38 -25.15 1.00
CA LEU A 433 -6.81 -25.50 2.35
C LEU A 433 -8.33 -25.65 2.42
N GLU A 434 -8.82 -26.26 3.50
CA GLU A 434 -10.25 -26.48 3.71
C GLU A 434 -10.67 -26.07 5.13
N PHE A 435 -11.90 -25.57 5.26
CA PHE A 435 -12.50 -25.37 6.57
C PHE A 435 -13.07 -26.66 7.13
N ARG A 436 -12.92 -26.84 8.46
CA ARG A 436 -13.65 -27.88 9.20
C ARG A 436 -14.06 -27.37 10.56
N GLU A 437 -15.33 -27.53 10.87
CA GLU A 437 -15.84 -27.32 12.22
C GLU A 437 -15.45 -28.48 13.14
N GLN A 438 -14.90 -28.16 14.30
CA GLN A 438 -14.60 -29.13 15.35
C GLN A 438 -14.96 -28.52 16.71
N GLY A 439 -16.19 -28.80 17.16
CA GLY A 439 -16.77 -28.17 18.36
C GLY A 439 -16.82 -26.66 18.20
N ASP A 440 -16.32 -25.92 19.19
CA ASP A 440 -16.32 -24.45 19.17
C ASP A 440 -15.21 -23.83 18.31
N ARG A 441 -14.49 -24.62 17.51
CA ARG A 441 -13.38 -24.12 16.67
C ARG A 441 -13.67 -24.35 15.19
N LEU A 442 -13.29 -23.36 14.40
CA LEU A 442 -13.18 -23.48 12.96
C LEU A 442 -11.70 -23.65 12.59
N LEU A 443 -11.37 -24.78 11.94
CA LEU A 443 -9.99 -25.17 11.63
C LEU A 443 -9.70 -25.04 10.14
N LEU A 444 -8.46 -24.70 9.82
CA LEU A 444 -7.90 -24.78 8.47
C LEU A 444 -7.12 -26.09 8.34
N LEU A 445 -7.43 -26.86 7.30
CA LEU A 445 -6.86 -28.16 7.03
C LEU A 445 -6.01 -28.13 5.78
N SER A 446 -4.92 -28.89 5.80
CA SER A 446 -4.22 -29.27 4.58
C SER A 446 -4.33 -30.78 4.40
N GLY A 447 -5.28 -31.22 3.56
CA GLY A 447 -5.72 -32.61 3.52
C GLY A 447 -6.50 -32.94 4.81
N HIS A 448 -6.09 -33.98 5.55
CA HIS A 448 -6.79 -34.37 6.78
C HIS A 448 -6.27 -33.66 8.05
N LEU A 449 -5.07 -33.05 7.99
CA LEU A 449 -4.37 -32.47 9.13
C LEU A 449 -4.75 -31.01 9.38
N PRO A 450 -5.19 -30.64 10.59
CA PRO A 450 -5.35 -29.24 10.97
C PRO A 450 -4.00 -28.52 11.02
N VAL A 451 -3.87 -27.44 10.25
CA VAL A 451 -2.65 -26.61 10.20
C VAL A 451 -2.82 -25.28 10.92
N ALA A 452 -4.06 -24.79 11.07
CA ALA A 452 -4.38 -23.61 11.84
C ALA A 452 -5.79 -23.67 12.43
N ALA A 453 -6.07 -22.80 13.40
CA ALA A 453 -7.41 -22.58 13.95
C ALA A 453 -7.72 -21.09 13.89
N LEU A 454 -8.94 -20.72 13.54
CA LEU A 454 -9.37 -19.33 13.52
C LEU A 454 -9.50 -18.76 14.94
N SER A 455 -9.38 -17.44 15.06
CA SER A 455 -9.73 -16.71 16.28
C SER A 455 -11.22 -16.87 16.58
N GLN A 456 -11.65 -16.62 17.82
CA GLN A 456 -13.08 -16.73 18.17
C GLN A 456 -13.94 -15.78 17.35
N LYS A 457 -13.45 -14.55 17.11
CA LYS A 457 -14.12 -13.54 16.28
C LYS A 457 -14.26 -14.00 14.83
N ALA A 458 -13.14 -14.40 14.21
CA ALA A 458 -13.15 -14.85 12.81
C ALA A 458 -13.98 -16.13 12.65
N ALA A 459 -13.89 -17.08 13.58
CA ALA A 459 -14.71 -18.28 13.55
C ALA A 459 -16.20 -17.95 13.57
N ALA A 460 -16.66 -17.04 14.45
CA ALA A 460 -18.06 -16.64 14.51
C ALA A 460 -18.56 -15.99 13.21
N GLU A 461 -17.72 -15.18 12.56
CA GLU A 461 -18.04 -14.55 11.27
C GLU A 461 -18.16 -15.59 10.14
N TRP A 462 -17.23 -16.54 10.08
CA TRP A 462 -17.14 -17.48 8.96
C TRP A 462 -18.09 -18.67 9.06
N ARG A 463 -18.54 -19.07 10.25
CA ARG A 463 -19.49 -20.20 10.40
C ARG A 463 -20.76 -20.03 9.56
N GLY A 464 -21.28 -18.80 9.48
CA GLY A 464 -22.49 -18.50 8.69
C GLY A 464 -22.26 -18.41 7.18
N ARG A 465 -21.01 -18.50 6.73
CA ARG A 465 -20.58 -18.27 5.34
C ARG A 465 -19.79 -19.44 4.76
N LEU A 466 -19.76 -20.60 5.42
CA LEU A 466 -18.99 -21.74 4.93
C LEU A 466 -19.48 -22.23 3.56
N ASP A 467 -20.80 -22.18 3.31
CA ASP A 467 -21.40 -22.61 2.04
C ASP A 467 -21.07 -21.67 0.86
N THR A 468 -20.60 -20.45 1.14
CA THR A 468 -20.21 -19.50 0.08
C THR A 468 -18.75 -19.67 -0.31
N VAL A 469 -17.94 -20.40 0.47
CA VAL A 469 -16.51 -20.59 0.20
C VAL A 469 -16.29 -21.51 -0.98
N GLU A 470 -15.65 -20.98 -2.03
CA GLU A 470 -15.29 -21.74 -3.21
C GLU A 470 -13.89 -22.33 -3.08
N THR A 471 -12.90 -21.50 -2.72
CA THR A 471 -11.53 -21.95 -2.51
C THR A 471 -10.85 -21.21 -1.36
N ILE A 472 -9.92 -21.88 -0.69
CA ILE A 472 -9.00 -21.27 0.29
C ILE A 472 -7.59 -21.61 -0.16
N ARG A 473 -6.74 -20.60 -0.30
CA ARG A 473 -5.34 -20.76 -0.75
C ARG A 473 -4.38 -20.12 0.23
N VAL A 474 -3.22 -20.73 0.43
CA VAL A 474 -2.14 -20.13 1.20
C VAL A 474 -1.60 -18.91 0.46
N LEU A 475 -1.64 -17.74 1.09
CA LEU A 475 -1.05 -16.51 0.56
C LEU A 475 0.43 -16.40 0.97
N ALA A 476 0.71 -16.67 2.25
CA ALA A 476 2.05 -16.62 2.81
C ALA A 476 2.15 -17.51 4.05
N MET A 477 3.39 -17.92 4.37
CA MET A 477 3.70 -18.64 5.60
C MET A 477 4.53 -17.73 6.49
N VAL A 478 4.06 -17.47 7.71
CA VAL A 478 4.69 -16.51 8.62
C VAL A 478 5.44 -17.24 9.72
N SER A 479 6.72 -16.96 9.86
CA SER A 479 7.57 -17.51 10.90
C SER A 479 7.37 -16.78 12.22
N ARG A 480 7.16 -17.53 13.30
CA ARG A 480 7.02 -17.05 14.66
C ARG A 480 7.97 -17.76 15.61
N THR A 481 8.33 -17.04 16.66
CA THR A 481 9.11 -17.52 17.79
C THR A 481 8.29 -17.48 19.07
N ARG A 482 8.74 -18.19 20.11
CA ARG A 482 8.15 -18.12 21.45
C ARG A 482 8.12 -16.69 22.00
N GLU A 483 9.13 -15.88 21.69
CA GLU A 483 9.26 -14.50 22.18
C GLU A 483 8.19 -13.56 21.61
N ASP A 484 7.68 -13.87 20.42
CA ASP A 484 6.63 -13.09 19.76
C ASP A 484 5.25 -13.24 20.44
N GLY A 485 5.07 -14.20 21.35
CA GLY A 485 3.83 -14.36 22.10
C GLY A 485 3.81 -13.53 23.38
N ALA A 486 2.61 -13.10 23.79
CA ALA A 486 2.41 -12.36 25.03
C ALA A 486 2.96 -13.16 26.24
N PRO A 487 3.56 -12.49 27.25
CA PRO A 487 4.23 -13.16 28.36
C PRO A 487 3.40 -14.26 29.03
N GLU A 488 2.08 -14.07 29.17
CA GLU A 488 1.17 -15.06 29.75
C GLU A 488 1.06 -16.37 28.94
N PHE A 489 1.23 -16.32 27.61
CA PHE A 489 1.09 -17.48 26.74
C PHE A 489 2.41 -18.20 26.46
N ARG A 490 3.57 -17.57 26.74
CA ARG A 490 4.89 -18.16 26.47
C ARG A 490 5.09 -19.53 27.10
N LYS A 491 4.55 -19.73 28.31
CA LYS A 491 4.63 -21.01 29.05
C LYS A 491 3.81 -22.14 28.41
N LEU A 492 2.85 -21.81 27.55
CA LEU A 492 2.01 -22.79 26.87
C LEU A 492 2.68 -23.34 25.61
N TYR A 493 3.69 -22.65 25.06
CA TYR A 493 4.34 -23.05 23.81
C TYR A 493 5.36 -24.16 24.04
N ARG A 494 5.20 -25.25 23.28
CA ARG A 494 6.02 -26.46 23.36
C ARG A 494 7.10 -26.52 22.28
N THR A 495 7.23 -25.49 21.46
CA THR A 495 8.30 -25.32 20.47
C THR A 495 8.83 -23.88 20.51
N GLU A 496 10.09 -23.69 20.13
CA GLU A 496 10.72 -22.37 20.06
C GLU A 496 10.28 -21.58 18.83
N ARG A 497 10.06 -22.29 17.71
CA ARG A 497 9.70 -21.71 16.42
C ARG A 497 8.60 -22.52 15.77
N TRP A 498 7.67 -21.83 15.12
CA TRP A 498 6.60 -22.44 14.33
C TRP A 498 6.14 -21.48 13.23
N GLU A 499 5.32 -21.99 12.32
CA GLU A 499 4.78 -21.22 11.20
C GLU A 499 3.27 -21.06 11.32
N VAL A 500 2.74 -19.98 10.74
CA VAL A 500 1.31 -19.69 10.69
C VAL A 500 0.94 -19.38 9.24
N PRO A 501 -0.05 -20.09 8.65
CA PRO A 501 -0.53 -19.77 7.32
C PRO A 501 -1.39 -18.50 7.35
N VAL A 502 -1.11 -17.57 6.45
CA VAL A 502 -2.01 -16.49 6.04
C VAL A 502 -2.69 -16.96 4.76
N VAL A 503 -4.01 -16.84 4.70
CA VAL A 503 -4.81 -17.45 3.62
C VAL A 503 -5.69 -16.42 2.95
N GLU A 504 -5.91 -16.60 1.65
CA GLU A 504 -6.97 -15.93 0.92
C GLU A 504 -8.12 -16.90 0.69
N ILE A 505 -9.35 -16.37 0.77
CA ILE A 505 -10.59 -17.10 0.59
C ILE A 505 -11.35 -16.45 -0.55
N LEU A 506 -11.73 -17.26 -1.53
CA LEU A 506 -12.65 -16.89 -2.59
C LEU A 506 -14.06 -17.35 -2.19
N THR A 507 -15.02 -16.44 -2.18
CA THR A 507 -16.44 -16.74 -1.92
C THR A 507 -17.31 -16.39 -3.10
N THR A 508 -18.33 -17.19 -3.41
CA THR A 508 -19.35 -16.87 -4.42
C THR A 508 -20.58 -16.22 -3.78
N GLY A 509 -21.11 -15.16 -4.42
CA GLY A 509 -22.27 -14.40 -3.93
C GLY A 509 -21.90 -13.13 -3.13
N SER A 510 -22.83 -12.16 -3.08
CA SER A 510 -22.64 -10.90 -2.35
C SER A 510 -22.48 -11.13 -0.83
N PRO A 511 -21.60 -10.37 -0.15
CA PRO A 511 -21.23 -10.56 1.26
C PRO A 511 -22.34 -10.35 2.28
#